data_AF-A0A452VAS1-F1
#
_entry.id   AF-A0A452VAS1-F1
#
_cell.length_a   1.000
_cell.length_b   1.000
_cell.length_c   1.000
_cell.angle_alpha   90.00
_cell.angle_beta   90.00
_cell.angle_gamma   90.00
#
_symmetry.space_group_name_H-M   'P 1'
#
loop_
_entity.id
_entity.type
_entity.pdbx_description
1 polymer ?
#
loop_
_entity_poly.entity_id
_entity_poly.type
_entity_poly.pdbx_seq_one_letter_code
_entity_poly.pdbx_strand_id
1 'polypeptide(L)'
;GIGGAGCWGRGAGRTVHPNVLSFPANMFHMVDFNRVSRYSCGPTVYDHAHLGHACSYVRFDIIRRILTRVFGCNIIVVMGITDVDDKIIRRAAEMNVSPASLANLYEEDFKQDMAALKVLPPTVYLRVTENIPQIISFIEGIIANRHAYSTAQGNVYFDLQSIGDKYGKLVGAVPSPVGEPVDSDKRHASDFALWKAAKPQEVFWASPWGKGRPGWHIECSTLSSLVFGRQLDIHSGGADLAFPHHENEIAQCEAFHQCRQWGNYFLHSGHLHVKGKEEKMSKSLKNYITIKVTVHRC
;
A
#
# COMPACT_ATOMS: atom_id res chain seq x y z
N GLY A 1 34.31 -31.31 19.55
CA GLY A 1 35.21 -30.16 19.36
C GLY A 1 34.89 -29.49 18.04
N ILE A 2 34.70 -28.16 18.07
CA ILE A 2 35.12 -27.10 17.12
C ILE A 2 35.04 -27.43 15.61
N GLY A 3 34.42 -26.66 14.72
CA GLY A 3 33.87 -25.29 14.74
C GLY A 3 32.77 -25.14 13.68
N GLY A 4 32.03 -24.04 13.55
CA GLY A 4 32.42 -22.66 13.76
C GLY A 4 32.48 -21.96 12.39
N ALA A 5 31.33 -21.51 11.88
CA ALA A 5 31.24 -20.46 10.87
C ALA A 5 29.83 -19.84 10.94
N GLY A 6 29.70 -18.84 11.82
CA GLY A 6 28.55 -17.97 11.83
C GLY A 6 28.62 -16.96 10.68
N CYS A 7 27.45 -16.57 10.18
CA CYS A 7 27.23 -15.23 9.65
C CYS A 7 25.76 -14.88 9.91
N TRP A 8 25.52 -14.36 11.11
CA TRP A 8 24.26 -13.75 11.50
C TRP A 8 24.33 -12.27 11.14
N GLY A 9 23.51 -11.85 10.17
CA GLY A 9 23.31 -10.45 9.82
C GLY A 9 21.83 -10.09 9.98
N ARG A 10 21.53 -9.02 10.72
CA ARG A 10 20.23 -8.33 10.61
C ARG A 10 20.23 -7.56 9.29
N GLY A 11 19.28 -7.86 8.41
CA GLY A 11 19.09 -7.13 7.16
C GLY A 11 18.39 -7.98 6.11
N ALA A 12 17.55 -7.33 5.30
CA ALA A 12 16.65 -7.86 4.28
C ALA A 12 15.32 -8.42 4.83
N GLY A 13 14.22 -7.76 4.44
CA GLY A 13 12.85 -8.17 4.74
C GLY A 13 12.61 -9.60 4.27
N ARG A 14 12.08 -10.44 5.17
CA ARG A 14 11.76 -11.83 4.83
C ARG A 14 10.42 -11.87 4.12
N THR A 15 10.44 -12.13 2.82
CA THR A 15 9.25 -12.52 2.07
C THR A 15 8.84 -13.94 2.49
N VAL A 16 7.64 -14.09 3.07
CA VAL A 16 7.12 -15.41 3.45
C VAL A 16 6.40 -16.02 2.25
N HIS A 17 6.99 -17.06 1.64
CA HIS A 17 6.33 -17.86 0.60
C HIS A 17 5.31 -18.85 1.21
N PRO A 18 4.21 -19.18 0.51
CA PRO A 18 3.01 -19.76 1.12
C PRO A 18 3.01 -21.29 1.37
N ASN A 19 4.14 -21.99 1.33
CA ASN A 19 4.13 -23.45 1.52
C ASN A 19 4.79 -23.87 2.84
N VAL A 20 3.96 -24.43 3.73
CA VAL A 20 4.25 -25.12 4.99
C VAL A 20 4.49 -24.21 6.21
N LEU A 21 3.46 -24.11 7.07
CA LEU A 21 3.53 -23.50 8.40
C LEU A 21 4.02 -24.54 9.42
N SER A 22 5.34 -24.67 9.59
CA SER A 22 5.91 -25.15 10.85
C SER A 22 6.88 -24.08 11.34
N PHE A 23 6.49 -23.36 12.40
CA PHE A 23 7.32 -22.30 12.95
C PHE A 23 7.69 -22.65 14.40
N PRO A 24 8.99 -22.88 14.70
CA PRO A 24 9.49 -22.74 16.06
C PRO A 24 9.15 -21.34 16.57
N ALA A 25 8.81 -21.22 17.85
CA ALA A 25 8.34 -19.98 18.51
C ALA A 25 9.29 -18.76 18.38
N ASN A 26 10.50 -18.94 17.82
CA ASN A 26 11.57 -17.95 17.79
C ASN A 26 11.72 -17.23 16.43
N MET A 27 10.79 -17.40 15.48
CA MET A 27 10.99 -16.95 14.09
C MET A 27 10.30 -15.63 13.70
N PHE A 28 9.32 -15.16 14.48
CA PHE A 28 8.75 -13.81 14.35
C PHE A 28 9.29 -12.91 15.46
N HIS A 29 10.23 -12.03 15.13
CA HIS A 29 10.63 -10.94 16.02
C HIS A 29 9.60 -9.81 15.87
N MET A 30 8.44 -10.01 16.50
CA MET A 30 7.50 -8.91 16.74
C MET A 30 8.14 -7.97 17.76
N VAL A 31 8.04 -6.67 17.54
CA VAL A 31 8.69 -5.67 18.41
C VAL A 31 8.08 -5.73 19.81
N ASP A 32 6.77 -5.91 19.88
CA ASP A 32 6.02 -6.12 21.11
C ASP A 32 4.82 -7.04 20.82
N PHE A 33 4.82 -8.23 21.44
CA PHE A 33 3.70 -9.18 21.31
C PHE A 33 2.39 -8.64 21.92
N ASN A 34 2.46 -7.67 22.83
CA ASN A 34 1.30 -6.99 23.42
C ASN A 34 0.74 -5.88 22.51
N ARG A 35 1.47 -5.49 21.46
CA ARG A 35 1.04 -4.47 20.51
C ARG A 35 1.70 -4.68 19.15
N VAL A 36 1.11 -5.58 18.37
CA VAL A 36 1.49 -5.82 16.99
C VAL A 36 0.88 -4.76 16.09
N SER A 37 1.72 -3.98 15.41
CA SER A 37 1.32 -2.97 14.43
C SER A 37 1.13 -3.59 13.05
N ARG A 38 -0.07 -3.43 12.49
CA ARG A 38 -0.36 -3.90 11.13
C ARG A 38 -1.01 -2.82 10.28
N TYR A 39 -0.39 -2.50 9.15
CA TYR A 39 -0.99 -1.69 8.10
C TYR A 39 -1.40 -2.58 6.91
N SER A 40 -2.58 -2.30 6.34
CA SER A 40 -3.09 -3.00 5.15
C SER A 40 -3.48 -1.98 4.09
N CYS A 41 -2.93 -2.11 2.88
CA CYS A 41 -3.43 -1.34 1.75
C CYS A 41 -4.89 -1.73 1.51
N GLY A 42 -5.79 -0.76 1.60
CA GLY A 42 -7.20 -0.95 1.31
C GLY A 42 -7.53 -0.70 -0.17
N PRO A 43 -8.83 -0.63 -0.51
CA PRO A 43 -9.27 -0.44 -1.88
C PRO A 43 -9.10 0.99 -2.38
N THR A 44 -8.89 1.13 -3.69
CA THR A 44 -9.30 2.34 -4.42
C THR A 44 -10.81 2.25 -4.68
N VAL A 45 -11.59 3.14 -4.09
CA VAL A 45 -13.06 3.06 -4.05
C VAL A 45 -13.73 3.68 -5.28
N TYR A 46 -13.41 3.15 -6.46
CA TYR A 46 -13.99 3.61 -7.73
C TYR A 46 -15.03 2.64 -8.33
N ASP A 47 -15.07 1.39 -7.87
CA ASP A 47 -15.97 0.35 -8.36
C ASP A 47 -15.99 -0.83 -7.36
N HIS A 48 -16.97 -1.72 -7.47
CA HIS A 48 -17.20 -2.88 -6.59
C HIS A 48 -15.93 -3.71 -6.34
N ALA A 49 -15.83 -4.28 -5.14
CA ALA A 49 -14.77 -5.23 -4.83
C ALA A 49 -14.99 -6.56 -5.57
N HIS A 50 -13.88 -7.17 -6.02
CA HIS A 50 -13.90 -8.43 -6.74
C HIS A 50 -13.26 -9.57 -5.95
N LEU A 51 -13.40 -10.79 -6.44
CA LEU A 51 -12.92 -11.99 -5.75
C LEU A 51 -11.41 -11.96 -5.44
N GLY A 52 -10.59 -11.33 -6.29
CA GLY A 52 -9.18 -11.02 -6.00
C GLY A 52 -8.96 -10.25 -4.68
N HIS A 53 -9.79 -9.25 -4.40
CA HIS A 53 -9.77 -8.51 -3.14
C HIS A 53 -10.25 -9.40 -1.99
N ALA A 54 -11.38 -10.10 -2.17
CA ALA A 54 -11.92 -11.01 -1.16
C ALA A 54 -10.88 -12.03 -0.67
N CYS A 55 -10.22 -12.75 -1.59
CA CYS A 55 -9.22 -13.74 -1.19
C CYS A 55 -8.04 -13.12 -0.43
N SER A 56 -7.63 -11.91 -0.79
CA SER A 56 -6.56 -11.22 -0.07
C SER A 56 -6.98 -10.87 1.35
N TYR A 57 -8.12 -10.19 1.51
CA TYR A 57 -8.60 -9.78 2.84
C TYR A 57 -8.99 -10.98 3.72
N VAL A 58 -9.57 -12.06 3.17
CA VAL A 58 -9.87 -13.29 3.92
C VAL A 58 -8.60 -13.99 4.38
N ARG A 59 -7.58 -14.15 3.53
CA ARG A 59 -6.28 -14.76 3.94
C ARG A 59 -5.64 -13.95 5.05
N PHE A 60 -5.67 -12.63 4.93
CA PHE A 60 -5.16 -11.71 5.91
C PHE A 60 -5.91 -11.73 7.24
N ASP A 61 -7.23 -11.91 7.21
CA ASP A 61 -8.05 -12.11 8.40
C ASP A 61 -7.77 -13.46 9.07
N ILE A 62 -7.57 -14.54 8.31
CA ILE A 62 -7.14 -15.84 8.85
C ILE A 62 -5.81 -15.70 9.60
N ILE A 63 -4.82 -15.04 9.00
CA ILE A 63 -3.52 -14.79 9.66
C ILE A 63 -3.73 -13.97 10.95
N ARG A 64 -4.54 -12.90 10.89
CA ARG A 64 -4.88 -12.09 12.07
C ARG A 64 -5.49 -12.96 13.17
N ARG A 65 -6.45 -13.83 12.84
CA ARG A 65 -7.13 -14.71 13.80
C ARG A 65 -6.20 -15.77 14.39
N ILE A 66 -5.28 -16.31 13.62
CA ILE A 66 -4.25 -17.25 14.12
C ILE A 66 -3.36 -16.53 15.12
N LEU A 67 -2.81 -15.37 14.74
CA LEU A 67 -1.95 -14.58 15.61
C LEU A 67 -2.66 -14.16 16.91
N THR A 68 -3.94 -13.76 16.85
CA THR A 68 -4.68 -13.35 18.05
C THR A 68 -5.13 -14.53 18.92
N ARG A 69 -5.69 -15.60 18.32
CA ARG A 69 -6.32 -16.69 19.08
C ARG A 69 -5.36 -17.80 19.50
N VAL A 70 -4.35 -18.08 18.69
CA VAL A 70 -3.38 -19.17 18.96
C VAL A 70 -2.16 -18.62 19.68
N PHE A 71 -1.66 -17.45 19.26
CA PHE A 71 -0.44 -16.87 19.79
C PHE A 71 -0.68 -15.73 20.81
N GLY A 72 -1.94 -15.35 21.05
CA GLY A 72 -2.28 -14.33 22.05
C GLY A 72 -1.83 -12.92 21.68
N CYS A 73 -1.45 -12.65 20.43
CA CYS A 73 -1.01 -11.33 20.01
C CYS A 73 -2.16 -10.33 20.02
N ASN A 74 -1.93 -9.13 20.56
CA ASN A 74 -2.87 -8.02 20.40
C ASN A 74 -2.48 -7.19 19.17
N ILE A 75 -3.33 -7.23 18.12
CA ILE A 75 -3.03 -6.65 16.81
C ILE A 75 -3.88 -5.41 16.55
N ILE A 76 -3.21 -4.29 16.34
CA ILE A 76 -3.82 -3.05 15.84
C ILE A 76 -3.72 -3.05 14.33
N VAL A 77 -4.87 -3.10 13.65
CA VAL A 77 -4.94 -3.09 12.18
C VAL A 77 -5.41 -1.73 11.71
N VAL A 78 -4.60 -1.04 10.90
CA VAL A 78 -4.99 0.17 10.18
C VAL A 78 -5.15 -0.16 8.70
N MET A 79 -6.19 0.37 8.08
CA MET A 79 -6.42 0.24 6.65
C MET A 79 -6.60 1.62 6.01
N GLY A 80 -5.77 1.94 5.03
CA GLY A 80 -5.96 3.12 4.19
C GLY A 80 -7.07 2.90 3.17
N ILE A 81 -7.93 3.89 2.96
CA ILE A 81 -8.92 3.93 1.87
C ILE A 81 -8.47 4.99 0.87
N THR A 82 -8.11 4.58 -0.34
CA THR A 82 -7.79 5.51 -1.43
C THR A 82 -9.10 6.02 -2.04
N ASP A 83 -9.56 7.18 -1.55
CA ASP A 83 -10.79 7.86 -1.94
C ASP A 83 -10.57 9.06 -2.88
N VAL A 84 -9.33 9.23 -3.36
CA VAL A 84 -8.97 10.11 -4.46
C VAL A 84 -7.93 9.42 -5.34
N ASP A 85 -8.23 9.25 -6.63
CA ASP A 85 -7.33 8.65 -7.63
C ASP A 85 -7.80 8.97 -9.06
N ASP A 86 -6.91 8.83 -10.04
CA ASP A 86 -7.22 8.98 -11.48
C ASP A 86 -8.39 8.07 -11.91
N LYS A 87 -8.51 6.89 -11.31
CA LYS A 87 -9.62 5.96 -11.57
C LYS A 87 -10.95 6.46 -11.01
N ILE A 88 -10.94 7.08 -9.84
CA ILE A 88 -12.14 7.65 -9.20
C ILE A 88 -12.63 8.85 -10.02
N ILE A 89 -11.74 9.77 -10.36
CA ILE A 89 -12.07 10.97 -11.14
C ILE A 89 -12.70 10.57 -12.49
N ARG A 90 -12.05 9.64 -13.21
CA ARG A 90 -12.54 9.14 -14.50
C ARG A 90 -13.91 8.47 -14.38
N ARG A 91 -14.05 7.58 -13.40
CA ARG A 91 -15.31 6.83 -13.21
C ARG A 91 -16.46 7.73 -12.78
N ALA A 92 -16.18 8.73 -11.95
CA ALA A 92 -17.17 9.72 -11.53
C ALA A 92 -17.69 10.53 -12.72
N ALA A 93 -16.78 10.94 -13.63
CA ALA A 93 -17.15 11.62 -14.87
C ALA A 93 -17.99 10.72 -15.79
N GLU A 94 -17.62 9.44 -15.96
CA GLU A 94 -18.40 8.46 -16.74
C GLU A 94 -19.84 8.28 -16.20
N MET A 95 -20.00 8.34 -14.87
CA MET A 95 -21.27 8.14 -14.19
C MET A 95 -22.04 9.45 -13.95
N ASN A 96 -21.49 10.60 -14.34
CA ASN A 96 -22.03 11.93 -14.08
C ASN A 96 -22.37 12.17 -12.60
N VAL A 97 -21.47 11.78 -11.70
CA VAL A 97 -21.57 11.99 -10.25
C VAL A 97 -20.31 12.66 -9.70
N SER A 98 -20.36 13.19 -8.48
CA SER A 98 -19.15 13.74 -7.85
C SER A 98 -18.17 12.61 -7.46
N PRO A 99 -16.83 12.82 -7.55
CA PRO A 99 -15.83 11.87 -7.08
C PRO A 99 -16.03 11.45 -5.61
N ALA A 100 -16.39 12.40 -4.74
CA ALA A 100 -16.64 12.14 -3.33
C ALA A 100 -17.86 11.25 -3.10
N SER A 101 -18.96 11.46 -3.84
CA SER A 101 -20.15 10.60 -3.75
C SER A 101 -19.86 9.19 -4.24
N LEU A 102 -19.12 9.05 -5.34
CA LEU A 102 -18.69 7.75 -5.88
C LEU A 102 -17.81 6.99 -4.87
N ALA A 103 -16.82 7.67 -4.30
CA ALA A 103 -15.90 7.10 -3.33
C ALA A 103 -16.63 6.60 -2.07
N ASN A 104 -17.52 7.43 -1.50
CA ASN A 104 -18.32 7.06 -0.34
C ASN A 104 -19.22 5.83 -0.62
N LEU A 105 -19.85 5.78 -1.80
CA LEU A 105 -20.70 4.66 -2.19
C LEU A 105 -19.90 3.34 -2.21
N TYR A 106 -18.75 3.32 -2.89
CA TYR A 106 -17.96 2.10 -3.04
C TYR A 106 -17.14 1.74 -1.80
N GLU A 107 -16.85 2.70 -0.92
CA GLU A 107 -16.29 2.41 0.40
C GLU A 107 -17.30 1.66 1.27
N GLU A 108 -18.54 2.15 1.32
CA GLU A 108 -19.60 1.49 2.09
C GLU A 108 -19.91 0.10 1.52
N ASP A 109 -19.97 -0.02 0.19
CA ASP A 109 -20.11 -1.28 -0.52
C ASP A 109 -18.99 -2.28 -0.16
N PHE A 110 -17.74 -1.81 -0.13
CA PHE A 110 -16.60 -2.62 0.29
C PHE A 110 -16.73 -3.10 1.74
N LYS A 111 -17.15 -2.24 2.67
CA LYS A 111 -17.35 -2.62 4.08
C LYS A 111 -18.43 -3.69 4.22
N GLN A 112 -19.52 -3.56 3.48
CA GLN A 112 -20.60 -4.55 3.45
C GLN A 112 -20.13 -5.90 2.89
N ASP A 113 -19.37 -5.89 1.78
CA ASP A 113 -18.77 -7.09 1.21
C ASP A 113 -17.83 -7.79 2.21
N MET A 114 -16.99 -7.04 2.93
CA MET A 114 -16.10 -7.61 3.96
C MET A 114 -16.87 -8.23 5.12
N ALA A 115 -17.94 -7.56 5.57
CA ALA A 115 -18.83 -8.08 6.61
C ALA A 115 -19.53 -9.37 6.18
N ALA A 116 -20.03 -9.43 4.94
CA ALA A 116 -20.64 -10.63 4.36
C ALA A 116 -19.65 -11.82 4.31
N LEU A 117 -18.37 -11.55 4.06
CA LEU A 117 -17.29 -12.54 4.09
C LEU A 117 -16.78 -12.87 5.51
N LYS A 118 -17.36 -12.28 6.55
CA LYS A 118 -16.94 -12.42 7.96
C LYS A 118 -15.49 -12.00 8.23
N VAL A 119 -14.95 -11.12 7.38
CA VAL A 119 -13.65 -10.47 7.61
C VAL A 119 -13.80 -9.50 8.78
N LEU A 120 -12.91 -9.56 9.77
CA LEU A 120 -12.96 -8.60 10.88
C LEU A 120 -12.62 -7.20 10.38
N PRO A 121 -13.36 -6.15 10.80
CA PRO A 121 -12.99 -4.79 10.47
C PRO A 121 -11.59 -4.46 11.04
N PRO A 122 -10.82 -3.58 10.38
CA PRO A 122 -9.61 -3.02 10.95
C PRO A 122 -9.96 -2.22 12.22
N THR A 123 -8.96 -1.99 13.07
CA THR A 123 -9.10 -1.11 14.22
C THR A 123 -9.46 0.31 13.79
N VAL A 124 -8.86 0.79 12.70
CA VAL A 124 -9.11 2.12 12.14
C VAL A 124 -9.09 2.07 10.61
N TYR A 125 -10.05 2.74 9.99
CA TYR A 125 -10.00 3.13 8.58
C TYR A 125 -9.50 4.56 8.47
N LEU A 126 -8.58 4.84 7.55
CA LEU A 126 -8.08 6.19 7.28
C LEU A 126 -8.28 6.53 5.81
N ARG A 127 -9.04 7.58 5.52
CA ARG A 127 -9.22 8.09 4.15
C ARG A 127 -8.09 9.03 3.76
N VAL A 128 -7.72 9.04 2.48
CA VAL A 128 -6.69 9.93 1.96
C VAL A 128 -7.15 11.38 2.02
N THR A 129 -8.38 11.66 1.59
CA THR A 129 -8.91 13.05 1.55
C THR A 129 -9.01 13.70 2.93
N GLU A 130 -9.13 12.91 3.99
CA GLU A 130 -9.20 13.36 5.39
C GLU A 130 -7.80 13.62 6.01
N ASN A 131 -6.71 13.24 5.32
CA ASN A 131 -5.34 13.31 5.85
C ASN A 131 -4.38 14.11 4.94
N ILE A 132 -4.91 14.99 4.09
CA ILE A 132 -4.10 15.79 3.15
C ILE A 132 -3.07 16.68 3.85
N PRO A 133 -3.38 17.42 4.94
CA PRO A 133 -2.38 18.22 5.64
C PRO A 133 -1.19 17.39 6.13
N GLN A 134 -1.45 16.18 6.62
CA GLN A 134 -0.43 15.25 7.08
C GLN A 134 0.41 14.73 5.91
N ILE A 135 -0.19 14.47 4.76
CA ILE A 135 0.54 14.05 3.55
C ILE A 135 1.45 15.18 3.06
N ILE A 136 0.97 16.42 3.03
CA ILE A 136 1.80 17.58 2.69
C ILE A 136 2.99 17.67 3.65
N SER A 137 2.76 17.61 4.96
CA SER A 137 3.82 17.65 5.97
C SER A 137 4.82 16.49 5.85
N PHE A 138 4.34 15.29 5.50
CA PHE A 138 5.19 14.13 5.27
C PHE A 138 6.11 14.35 4.05
N ILE A 139 5.58 14.92 2.97
CA ILE A 139 6.35 15.27 1.77
C ILE A 139 7.39 16.35 2.10
N GLU A 140 7.01 17.40 2.84
CA GLU A 140 7.95 18.43 3.30
C GLU A 140 9.10 17.82 4.10
N GLY A 141 8.83 16.83 4.95
CA GLY A 141 9.87 16.09 5.68
C GLY A 141 10.81 15.31 4.76
N ILE A 142 10.31 14.64 3.71
CA ILE A 142 11.15 13.95 2.73
C ILE A 142 12.03 14.96 1.96
N ILE A 143 11.48 16.13 1.59
CA ILE A 143 12.25 17.20 0.95
C ILE A 143 13.34 17.74 1.89
N ALA A 144 13.00 18.01 3.15
CA ALA A 144 13.95 18.47 4.16
C ALA A 144 15.10 17.47 4.37
N ASN A 145 14.80 16.17 4.27
CA ASN A 145 15.79 15.10 4.32
C ASN A 145 16.54 14.87 2.99
N ARG A 146 16.32 15.71 1.97
CA ARG A 146 16.97 15.68 0.65
C ARG A 146 16.68 14.44 -0.19
N HIS A 147 15.50 13.86 -0.02
CA HIS A 147 15.04 12.67 -0.78
C HIS A 147 13.91 12.99 -1.78
N ALA A 148 13.53 14.26 -1.92
CA ALA A 148 12.52 14.71 -2.85
C ALA A 148 12.81 16.13 -3.35
N TYR A 149 12.20 16.48 -4.48
CA TYR A 149 12.32 17.80 -5.08
C TYR A 149 11.00 18.23 -5.72
N SER A 150 10.70 19.53 -5.66
CA SER A 150 9.58 20.15 -6.38
C SER A 150 10.02 20.68 -7.75
N THR A 151 9.08 20.77 -8.68
CA THR A 151 9.28 21.33 -10.03
C THR A 151 8.57 22.67 -10.17
N ALA A 152 8.92 23.43 -11.21
CA ALA A 152 8.26 24.71 -11.51
C ALA A 152 6.77 24.53 -11.88
N GLN A 153 6.40 23.33 -12.31
CA GLN A 153 5.05 22.93 -12.68
C GLN A 153 4.19 22.57 -11.46
N GLY A 154 4.78 22.52 -10.25
CA GLY A 154 4.08 22.20 -9.01
C GLY A 154 4.01 20.70 -8.68
N ASN A 155 4.71 19.86 -9.44
CA ASN A 155 4.89 18.45 -9.08
C ASN A 155 5.95 18.33 -7.98
N VAL A 156 5.85 17.28 -7.17
CA VAL A 156 6.91 16.85 -6.25
C VAL A 156 7.23 15.40 -6.55
N TYR A 157 8.50 15.10 -6.76
CA TYR A 157 9.00 13.77 -7.04
C TYR A 157 9.92 13.29 -5.93
N PHE A 158 9.86 11.99 -5.69
CA PHE A 158 10.86 11.28 -4.89
C PHE A 158 12.09 11.06 -5.74
N ASP A 159 13.25 11.49 -5.25
CA ASP A 159 14.55 11.35 -5.92
C ASP A 159 15.08 9.94 -5.65
N LEU A 160 14.98 9.03 -6.61
CA LEU A 160 15.40 7.66 -6.40
C LEU A 160 16.94 7.54 -6.28
N GLN A 161 17.68 8.43 -6.93
CA GLN A 161 19.15 8.46 -6.85
C GLN A 161 19.61 8.76 -5.42
N SER A 162 18.85 9.55 -4.66
CA SER A 162 19.14 9.85 -3.25
C SER A 162 19.09 8.62 -2.32
N ILE A 163 18.38 7.56 -2.71
CA ILE A 163 18.29 6.29 -1.95
C ILE A 163 19.37 5.30 -2.38
N GLY A 164 19.78 5.34 -3.64
CA GLY A 164 20.85 4.51 -4.18
C GLY A 164 20.56 3.01 -4.07
N ASP A 165 21.57 2.26 -3.63
CA ASP A 165 21.55 0.79 -3.51
C ASP A 165 20.56 0.25 -2.47
N LYS A 166 19.96 1.12 -1.65
CA LYS A 166 18.94 0.75 -0.67
C LYS A 166 17.54 0.56 -1.29
N TYR A 167 17.33 0.95 -2.54
CA TYR A 167 16.06 0.74 -3.23
C TYR A 167 16.00 -0.66 -3.86
N GLY A 168 14.85 -1.33 -3.80
CA GLY A 168 14.69 -2.71 -4.29
C GLY A 168 14.81 -3.77 -3.20
N LYS A 169 14.75 -3.39 -1.92
CA LYS A 169 14.90 -4.31 -0.77
C LYS A 169 13.81 -5.36 -0.70
N LEU A 170 12.61 -5.06 -1.20
CA LEU A 170 11.46 -5.96 -1.11
C LEU A 170 11.44 -6.94 -2.27
N VAL A 171 11.72 -6.48 -3.49
CA VAL A 171 11.65 -7.32 -4.70
C VAL A 171 12.98 -7.91 -5.16
N GLY A 172 14.11 -7.43 -4.64
CA GLY A 172 15.47 -7.90 -4.96
C GLY A 172 15.98 -7.48 -6.35
N ALA A 173 15.12 -7.54 -7.37
CA ALA A 173 15.40 -7.05 -8.71
C ALA A 173 14.35 -6.00 -9.10
N VAL A 174 14.79 -4.75 -9.22
CA VAL A 174 13.92 -3.63 -9.63
C VAL A 174 13.70 -3.73 -11.14
N PRO A 175 12.44 -3.83 -11.61
CA PRO A 175 12.13 -3.75 -13.03
C PRO A 175 12.62 -2.44 -13.63
N SER A 176 13.19 -2.49 -14.83
CA SER A 176 13.60 -1.29 -15.55
C SER A 176 12.42 -0.31 -15.69
N PRO A 177 12.63 1.00 -15.51
CA PRO A 177 11.57 1.97 -15.72
C PRO A 177 11.06 1.84 -17.17
N VAL A 178 9.75 1.74 -17.31
CA VAL A 178 9.09 1.85 -18.61
C VAL A 178 9.27 3.31 -19.04
N GLY A 179 9.71 3.53 -20.28
CA GLY A 179 10.18 4.83 -20.78
C GLY A 179 9.29 6.02 -20.37
N GLU A 180 9.91 7.16 -20.10
CA GLU A 180 9.20 8.35 -19.66
C GLU A 180 8.26 8.89 -20.75
N PRO A 181 7.08 9.43 -20.35
CA PRO A 181 6.33 10.29 -21.23
C PRO A 181 7.21 11.46 -21.68
N VAL A 182 7.07 11.88 -22.94
CA VAL A 182 7.81 13.01 -23.52
C VAL A 182 7.61 14.32 -22.72
N ASP A 183 6.50 14.42 -21.97
CA ASP A 183 6.13 15.59 -21.14
C ASP A 183 6.50 15.46 -19.65
N SER A 184 7.48 14.63 -19.29
CA SER A 184 7.93 14.47 -17.89
C SER A 184 8.87 15.60 -17.45
N ASP A 185 8.59 16.25 -16.31
CA ASP A 185 9.46 17.24 -15.64
C ASP A 185 10.33 16.63 -14.52
N LYS A 186 10.48 15.30 -14.53
CA LYS A 186 11.34 14.57 -13.60
C LYS A 186 12.82 14.78 -13.94
N ARG A 187 13.69 14.63 -12.93
CA ARG A 187 15.14 14.58 -13.11
C ARG A 187 15.55 13.22 -13.68
N HIS A 188 14.87 12.15 -13.26
CA HIS A 188 15.11 10.80 -13.77
C HIS A 188 13.81 10.03 -14.03
N ALA A 189 13.74 9.36 -15.18
CA ALA A 189 13.46 7.92 -15.29
C ALA A 189 12.46 7.33 -14.27
N SER A 190 13.11 6.91 -13.20
CA SER A 190 12.62 6.08 -12.12
C SER A 190 11.96 6.87 -10.98
N ASP A 191 12.09 8.19 -10.98
CA ASP A 191 11.51 9.04 -9.94
C ASP A 191 9.99 8.93 -10.00
N PHE A 192 9.34 8.92 -8.84
CA PHE A 192 7.89 8.75 -8.74
C PHE A 192 7.25 9.92 -7.99
N ALA A 193 6.01 10.24 -8.37
CA ALA A 193 5.32 11.41 -7.83
C ALA A 193 4.94 11.20 -6.36
N LEU A 194 5.29 12.18 -5.53
CA LEU A 194 4.77 12.38 -4.18
C LEU A 194 3.56 13.32 -4.21
N TRP A 195 3.62 14.35 -5.05
CA TRP A 195 2.53 15.30 -5.28
C TRP A 195 2.40 15.56 -6.77
N LYS A 196 1.17 15.49 -7.28
CA LYS A 196 0.84 15.75 -8.68
C LYS A 196 0.16 17.11 -8.77
N ALA A 197 0.70 18.01 -9.60
CA ALA A 197 0.04 19.26 -9.92
C ALA A 197 -1.34 19.01 -10.53
N ALA A 198 -2.33 19.79 -10.12
CA ALA A 198 -3.70 19.60 -10.57
C ALA A 198 -3.86 20.05 -12.03
N LYS A 199 -4.50 19.22 -12.84
CA LYS A 199 -4.96 19.62 -14.18
C LYS A 199 -6.24 20.46 -14.07
N PRO A 200 -6.59 21.26 -15.10
CA PRO A 200 -7.86 21.97 -15.12
C PRO A 200 -9.03 21.04 -14.80
N GLN A 201 -9.91 21.48 -13.91
CA GLN A 201 -11.13 20.76 -13.48
C GLN A 201 -10.90 19.46 -12.68
N GLU A 202 -9.65 19.09 -12.36
CA GLU A 202 -9.40 18.03 -11.38
C GLU A 202 -9.66 18.50 -9.95
N VAL A 203 -10.03 17.56 -9.06
CA VAL A 203 -10.05 17.80 -7.62
C VAL A 203 -8.63 18.11 -7.14
N PHE A 204 -8.50 19.13 -6.28
CA PHE A 204 -7.20 19.58 -5.78
C PHE A 204 -7.28 20.07 -4.34
N TRP A 205 -6.11 20.13 -3.71
CA TRP A 205 -5.85 20.82 -2.46
C TRP A 205 -4.74 21.85 -2.66
N ALA A 206 -4.77 22.91 -1.86
CA ALA A 206 -3.67 23.86 -1.80
C ALA A 206 -2.48 23.23 -1.06
N SER A 207 -1.28 23.49 -1.56
CA SER A 207 -0.02 23.05 -0.96
C SER A 207 1.08 24.10 -1.19
N PRO A 208 2.24 23.99 -0.50
CA PRO A 208 3.40 24.84 -0.76
C PRO A 208 3.89 24.83 -2.22
N TRP A 209 3.55 23.77 -2.98
CA TRP A 209 3.94 23.61 -4.38
C TRP A 209 2.82 23.98 -5.36
N GLY A 210 1.75 24.63 -4.87
CA GLY A 210 0.57 24.98 -5.65
C GLY A 210 -0.57 23.98 -5.50
N LYS A 211 -1.56 24.08 -6.40
CA LYS A 211 -2.74 23.20 -6.39
C LYS A 211 -2.37 21.81 -6.90
N GLY A 212 -2.72 20.77 -6.16
CA GLY A 212 -2.46 19.40 -6.58
C GLY A 212 -3.13 18.35 -5.71
N ARG A 213 -2.63 17.13 -5.81
CA ARG A 213 -3.14 15.96 -5.09
C ARG A 213 -2.00 14.96 -4.83
N PRO A 214 -2.14 14.09 -3.82
CA PRO A 214 -1.08 13.14 -3.51
C PRO A 214 -0.83 12.13 -4.64
N GLY A 215 0.40 11.62 -4.70
CA GLY A 215 0.73 10.42 -5.45
C GLY A 215 0.31 9.16 -4.70
N TRP A 216 -0.03 8.10 -5.43
CA TRP A 216 -0.61 6.88 -4.86
C TRP A 216 0.21 6.26 -3.70
N HIS A 217 1.53 6.27 -3.79
CA HIS A 217 2.41 5.64 -2.78
C HIS A 217 2.48 6.44 -1.47
N ILE A 218 2.51 7.79 -1.57
CA ILE A 218 2.74 8.65 -0.40
C ILE A 218 1.58 8.61 0.60
N GLU A 219 0.39 8.26 0.10
CA GLU A 219 -0.82 8.04 0.88
C GLU A 219 -0.57 7.01 1.98
N CYS A 220 -0.20 5.79 1.61
CA CYS A 220 -0.05 4.70 2.56
C CYS A 220 1.16 4.88 3.48
N SER A 221 2.28 5.41 2.96
CA SER A 221 3.43 5.81 3.78
C SER A 221 3.06 6.78 4.89
N THR A 222 2.27 7.80 4.56
CA THR A 222 1.84 8.81 5.53
C THR A 222 0.86 8.21 6.52
N LEU A 223 -0.21 7.56 6.05
CA LEU A 223 -1.27 7.03 6.92
C LEU A 223 -0.74 5.96 7.89
N SER A 224 0.17 5.10 7.44
CA SER A 224 0.83 4.12 8.30
C SER A 224 1.73 4.81 9.34
N SER A 225 2.53 5.80 8.90
CA SER A 225 3.43 6.55 9.78
C SER A 225 2.69 7.42 10.80
N LEU A 226 1.49 7.92 10.50
CA LEU A 226 0.68 8.69 11.45
C LEU A 226 0.29 7.86 12.67
N VAL A 227 0.06 6.56 12.49
CA VAL A 227 -0.39 5.68 13.58
C VAL A 227 0.78 4.93 14.23
N PHE A 228 1.75 4.48 13.43
CA PHE A 228 2.82 3.58 13.87
C PHE A 228 4.21 4.22 13.86
N GLY A 229 4.35 5.43 13.31
CA GLY A 229 5.63 6.12 13.25
C GLY A 229 6.67 5.36 12.43
N ARG A 230 7.88 5.27 12.98
CA ARG A 230 9.06 4.73 12.29
C ARG A 230 9.17 3.21 12.29
N GLN A 231 8.21 2.49 12.89
CA GLN A 231 8.30 1.06 13.12
C GLN A 231 6.97 0.37 12.83
N LEU A 232 6.98 -0.56 11.88
CA LEU A 232 5.82 -1.35 11.50
C LEU A 232 6.16 -2.85 11.57
N ASP A 233 5.35 -3.65 12.25
CA ASP A 233 5.55 -5.10 12.30
C ASP A 233 5.10 -5.76 11.00
N ILE A 234 3.86 -5.50 10.57
CA ILE A 234 3.26 -6.17 9.42
C ILE A 234 2.68 -5.15 8.43
N HIS A 235 3.14 -5.20 7.19
CA HIS A 235 2.48 -4.56 6.06
C HIS A 235 1.81 -5.62 5.18
N SER A 236 0.63 -5.37 4.64
CA SER A 236 -0.06 -6.36 3.81
C SER A 236 -0.83 -5.80 2.63
N GLY A 237 -0.85 -6.55 1.52
CA GLY A 237 -1.48 -6.15 0.26
C GLY A 237 -1.50 -7.26 -0.80
N GLY A 238 -2.13 -7.02 -1.95
CA GLY A 238 -2.05 -7.93 -3.09
C GLY A 238 -0.61 -8.07 -3.61
N ALA A 239 -0.27 -9.20 -4.24
CA ALA A 239 1.08 -9.41 -4.80
C ALA A 239 1.49 -8.35 -5.83
N ASP A 240 0.53 -7.78 -6.55
CA ASP A 240 0.72 -6.65 -7.46
C ASP A 240 1.11 -5.35 -6.77
N LEU A 241 0.93 -5.24 -5.45
CA LEU A 241 1.39 -4.10 -4.68
C LEU A 241 2.85 -4.22 -4.22
N ALA A 242 3.49 -5.39 -4.37
CA ALA A 242 4.91 -5.53 -4.00
C ALA A 242 5.79 -4.53 -4.75
N PHE A 243 5.55 -4.35 -6.04
CA PHE A 243 6.21 -3.33 -6.86
C PHE A 243 5.22 -2.69 -7.85
N PRO A 244 5.26 -1.36 -8.03
CA PRO A 244 6.14 -0.42 -7.35
C PRO A 244 5.64 0.01 -5.96
N HIS A 245 4.41 -0.36 -5.56
CA HIS A 245 3.73 0.31 -4.45
C HIS A 245 4.44 0.18 -3.10
N HIS A 246 4.58 -1.02 -2.54
CA HIS A 246 5.22 -1.22 -1.23
C HIS A 246 6.72 -0.91 -1.25
N GLU A 247 7.42 -1.12 -2.38
CA GLU A 247 8.83 -0.73 -2.51
C GLU A 247 8.99 0.80 -2.41
N ASN A 248 8.11 1.57 -3.07
CA ASN A 248 8.08 3.03 -2.94
C ASN A 248 7.71 3.46 -1.52
N GLU A 249 6.79 2.75 -0.85
CA GLU A 249 6.44 3.07 0.54
C GLU A 249 7.61 2.88 1.50
N ILE A 250 8.37 1.80 1.34
CA ILE A 250 9.59 1.56 2.11
C ILE A 250 10.56 2.73 1.91
N ALA A 251 10.81 3.12 0.66
CA ALA A 251 11.73 4.22 0.34
C ALA A 251 11.27 5.55 0.96
N GLN A 252 9.98 5.87 0.84
CA GLN A 252 9.38 7.08 1.41
C GLN A 252 9.47 7.11 2.94
N CYS A 253 9.11 6.00 3.60
CA CYS A 253 9.12 5.91 5.06
C CYS A 253 10.54 5.92 5.63
N GLU A 254 11.48 5.21 5.02
CA GLU A 254 12.88 5.22 5.44
C GLU A 254 13.53 6.60 5.23
N ALA A 255 13.21 7.28 4.12
CA ALA A 255 13.65 8.65 3.85
C ALA A 255 13.10 9.65 4.87
N PHE A 256 11.80 9.56 5.20
CA PHE A 256 11.16 10.46 6.16
C PHE A 256 11.66 10.22 7.59
N HIS A 257 11.65 8.96 8.05
CA HIS A 257 12.02 8.59 9.42
C HIS A 257 13.53 8.47 9.66
N GLN A 258 14.33 8.69 8.61
CA GLN A 258 15.79 8.51 8.61
C GLN A 258 16.20 7.19 9.28
N CYS A 259 15.55 6.09 8.87
CA CYS A 259 15.77 4.75 9.41
C CYS A 259 16.23 3.78 8.31
N ARG A 260 16.87 2.66 8.71
CA ARG A 260 17.35 1.65 7.77
C ARG A 260 16.33 0.56 7.43
N GLN A 261 15.30 0.44 8.26
CA GLN A 261 14.26 -0.57 8.18
C GLN A 261 12.99 0.00 8.80
N TRP A 262 12.00 0.25 7.96
CA TRP A 262 10.69 0.74 8.39
C TRP A 262 9.74 -0.40 8.81
N GLY A 263 9.60 -1.42 7.94
CA GLY A 263 8.72 -2.57 8.15
C GLY A 263 9.47 -3.88 8.37
N ASN A 264 8.97 -4.74 9.26
CA ASN A 264 9.59 -6.05 9.54
C ASN A 264 9.12 -7.14 8.58
N TYR A 265 7.80 -7.22 8.33
CA TYR A 265 7.19 -8.28 7.54
C TYR A 265 6.22 -7.72 6.50
N PHE A 266 6.40 -8.13 5.24
CA PHE A 266 5.49 -7.81 4.15
C PHE A 266 4.74 -9.07 3.71
N LEU A 267 3.42 -9.05 3.82
CA LEU A 267 2.55 -10.17 3.48
C LEU A 267 1.82 -9.88 2.17
N HIS A 268 2.13 -10.65 1.14
CA HIS A 268 1.53 -10.50 -0.18
C HIS A 268 0.63 -11.68 -0.52
N SER A 269 -0.63 -11.40 -0.87
CA SER A 269 -1.58 -12.42 -1.32
C SER A 269 -1.43 -12.66 -2.82
N GLY A 270 -1.15 -13.91 -3.21
CA GLY A 270 -1.01 -14.32 -4.61
C GLY A 270 -2.29 -14.17 -5.44
N HIS A 271 -2.11 -14.09 -6.75
CA HIS A 271 -3.19 -13.85 -7.72
C HIS A 271 -4.22 -14.98 -7.80
N LEU A 272 -5.47 -14.60 -8.04
CA LEU A 272 -6.55 -15.52 -8.42
C LEU A 272 -6.58 -15.67 -9.94
N HIS A 273 -6.66 -16.92 -10.39
CA HIS A 273 -6.86 -17.28 -11.79
C HIS A 273 -8.27 -17.85 -11.95
N VAL A 274 -8.93 -17.55 -13.08
CA VAL A 274 -10.21 -18.19 -13.41
C VAL A 274 -9.93 -19.64 -13.79
N LYS A 275 -10.68 -20.59 -13.23
CA LYS A 275 -10.49 -22.03 -13.51
C LYS A 275 -10.53 -22.28 -15.03
N GLY A 276 -9.42 -22.78 -15.59
CA GLY A 276 -9.28 -23.06 -17.02
C GLY A 276 -8.71 -21.91 -17.88
N LYS A 277 -8.26 -20.80 -17.28
CA LYS A 277 -7.52 -19.72 -17.96
C LYS A 277 -6.21 -19.42 -17.22
N GLU A 278 -5.12 -19.26 -17.96
CA GLU A 278 -3.83 -18.83 -17.40
C GLU A 278 -3.83 -17.35 -16.98
N GLU A 279 -4.81 -16.57 -17.44
CA GLU A 279 -4.91 -15.13 -17.14
C GLU A 279 -5.38 -14.85 -15.70
N LYS A 280 -4.67 -13.95 -15.01
CA LYS A 280 -5.06 -13.37 -13.72
C LYS A 280 -6.43 -12.69 -13.83
N MET A 281 -7.25 -12.79 -12.78
CA MET A 281 -8.44 -11.97 -12.62
C MET A 281 -8.07 -10.51 -12.31
N SER A 282 -8.50 -9.56 -13.14
CA SER A 282 -8.26 -8.13 -12.94
C SER A 282 -9.35 -7.25 -13.58
N LYS A 283 -9.53 -6.04 -13.04
CA LYS A 283 -10.46 -5.06 -13.63
C LYS A 283 -10.03 -4.61 -15.03
N SER A 284 -8.74 -4.49 -15.28
CA SER A 284 -8.19 -4.11 -16.59
C SER A 284 -8.51 -5.11 -17.70
N LEU A 285 -8.56 -6.40 -17.37
CA LEU A 285 -8.91 -7.47 -18.31
C LEU A 285 -10.43 -7.72 -18.40
N LYS A 286 -11.25 -6.95 -17.67
CA LYS A 286 -12.72 -7.08 -17.60
C LYS A 286 -13.19 -8.52 -17.29
N ASN A 287 -12.35 -9.34 -16.65
CA ASN A 287 -12.59 -10.76 -16.39
C ASN A 287 -12.87 -11.05 -14.91
N TYR A 288 -13.42 -10.08 -14.17
CA TYR A 288 -13.61 -10.16 -12.72
C TYR A 288 -15.03 -10.53 -12.30
N ILE A 289 -15.13 -11.25 -11.19
CA ILE A 289 -16.40 -11.57 -10.52
C ILE A 289 -16.47 -10.75 -9.24
N THR A 290 -17.57 -10.04 -9.03
CA THR A 290 -17.81 -9.27 -7.81
C THR A 290 -18.12 -10.19 -6.64
N ILE A 291 -17.89 -9.71 -5.42
CA ILE A 291 -18.13 -10.49 -4.20
C ILE A 291 -19.62 -10.81 -4.06
N LYS A 292 -20.50 -9.84 -4.30
CA LYS A 292 -21.96 -10.00 -4.26
C LYS A 292 -22.48 -11.18 -5.09
N VAL A 293 -21.97 -11.35 -6.31
CA VAL A 293 -22.36 -12.49 -7.19
C VAL A 293 -21.99 -13.83 -6.57
N THR A 294 -20.88 -13.89 -5.83
CA THR A 294 -20.38 -15.12 -5.22
C THR A 294 -21.17 -15.44 -3.95
N VAL A 295 -21.41 -14.45 -3.08
CA VAL A 295 -22.15 -14.65 -1.83
C VAL A 295 -23.61 -15.06 -2.08
N HIS A 296 -24.27 -14.55 -3.12
CA HIS A 296 -25.65 -14.94 -3.44
C HIS A 296 -25.80 -16.33 -4.09
N ARG A 297 -24.69 -17.00 -4.43
CA ARG A 297 -24.68 -18.34 -5.03
C ARG A 297 -24.28 -19.45 -4.06
N CYS A 298 -24.00 -19.10 -2.80
CA CYS A 298 -23.67 -20.03 -1.71
C CYS A 298 -24.78 -20.00 -0.66
#